data_AF-A0A354I2I9-F1
#
_entry.id   AF-A0A354I2I9-F1
#
_cell.length_a   1.000
_cell.length_b   1.000
_cell.length_c   1.000
_cell.angle_alpha   90.00
_cell.angle_beta   90.00
_cell.angle_gamma   90.00
#
_symmetry.space_group_name_H-M   'P 1'
#
loop_
_entity.id
_entity.type
_entity.pdbx_description
1 polymer ?
#
loop_
_entity_poly.entity_id
_entity_poly.type
_entity_poly.pdbx_seq_one_letter_code
_entity_poly.pdbx_strand_id
1 'polypeptide(L)'
;MPDEMRVDTIVLHVDENIPLTPTASKHKKEDCVVVLKEKYFLDNIDQYLGIFEQYAKGEMSTYDFHGYIAGAGKAVSWALDRSLTYGVSLFNAAYSLADEMKENIKNGVANTLDNLKTKFRIEGKDFTYKRLSEIQKTGNYIQTMIGGNSPCGYEDYMRMGMARVYAYKPELKLTETQAELLSTAAERRINQRLEENRKWMNIAALEEQNSRWKGYYIGGSVAVASNAHIISETMKAFSEMDPFDNNSIEKAVLRYQELLKPWNERCAKYIATQLPGYARGYVQEKAIDSRKAFYSYWNYNPLSAF
;
A
#
# COMPACT_ATOMS: atom_id res chain seq x y z
N MET A 1 -11.35 -14.75 32.90
CA MET A 1 -10.69 -15.11 31.63
C MET A 1 -10.85 -13.93 30.70
N PRO A 2 -9.80 -13.38 30.09
CA PRO A 2 -9.99 -12.29 29.14
C PRO A 2 -10.54 -12.86 27.84
N ASP A 3 -11.64 -12.28 27.37
CA ASP A 3 -12.27 -12.58 26.09
C ASP A 3 -11.25 -12.38 24.95
N GLU A 4 -10.94 -13.45 24.20
CA GLU A 4 -10.22 -13.34 22.94
C GLU A 4 -11.07 -12.47 21.98
N MET A 5 -10.52 -11.32 21.58
CA MET A 5 -11.09 -10.49 20.53
C MET A 5 -11.26 -11.34 19.26
N ARG A 6 -12.50 -11.70 18.95
CA ARG A 6 -12.88 -12.26 17.65
C ARG A 6 -12.65 -11.20 16.58
N VAL A 7 -11.56 -11.32 15.85
CA VAL A 7 -11.30 -10.51 14.65
C VAL A 7 -11.71 -11.34 13.44
N ASP A 8 -12.79 -10.91 12.79
CA ASP A 8 -13.29 -11.32 11.46
C ASP A 8 -13.36 -12.83 11.15
N THR A 9 -14.56 -13.41 11.29
CA THR A 9 -14.86 -14.75 10.77
C THR A 9 -15.06 -14.69 9.25
N ILE A 10 -14.13 -15.23 8.46
CA ILE A 10 -14.35 -15.47 7.03
C ILE A 10 -14.80 -16.93 6.87
N VAL A 11 -16.01 -17.15 6.38
CA VAL A 11 -16.50 -18.49 6.01
C VAL A 11 -15.91 -18.83 4.63
N LEU A 12 -14.94 -19.75 4.60
CA LEU A 12 -14.39 -20.27 3.35
C LEU A 12 -15.03 -21.64 3.08
N HIS A 13 -15.78 -21.76 1.98
CA HIS A 13 -16.24 -23.04 1.47
C HIS A 13 -15.13 -23.65 0.60
N VAL A 14 -14.43 -24.66 1.11
CA VAL A 14 -13.46 -25.44 0.33
C VAL A 14 -14.08 -26.81 0.09
N ASP A 15 -14.47 -27.09 -1.17
CA ASP A 15 -15.02 -28.38 -1.57
C ASP A 15 -13.91 -29.23 -2.17
N GLU A 16 -13.23 -30.04 -1.35
CA GLU A 16 -12.02 -30.76 -1.79
C GLU A 16 -12.28 -32.00 -2.66
N ASN A 17 -13.52 -32.40 -2.97
CA ASN A 17 -13.76 -33.61 -3.79
C ASN A 17 -15.14 -33.66 -4.46
N ILE A 18 -15.32 -33.06 -5.65
CA ILE A 18 -16.45 -33.40 -6.53
C ILE A 18 -15.94 -33.88 -7.90
N PRO A 19 -16.06 -35.19 -8.21
CA PRO A 19 -16.22 -35.64 -9.59
C PRO A 19 -17.57 -35.14 -10.11
N LEU A 20 -17.59 -34.52 -11.29
CA LEU A 20 -18.81 -34.07 -11.95
C LEU A 20 -19.71 -35.26 -12.32
N THR A 21 -20.65 -35.61 -11.46
CA THR A 21 -21.84 -36.40 -11.83
C THR A 21 -23.11 -35.81 -11.21
N PRO A 22 -24.20 -35.67 -11.99
CA PRO A 22 -25.41 -35.01 -11.54
C PRO A 22 -26.38 -36.02 -10.92
N THR A 23 -26.14 -36.43 -9.69
CA THR A 23 -27.19 -37.04 -8.85
C THR A 23 -26.92 -36.75 -7.39
N ALA A 24 -27.88 -36.06 -6.76
CA ALA A 24 -27.81 -35.60 -5.39
C ALA A 24 -27.60 -36.75 -4.39
N SER A 25 -26.77 -36.53 -3.37
CA SER A 25 -26.86 -37.29 -2.13
C SER A 25 -26.75 -36.39 -0.89
N LYS A 26 -27.62 -36.71 0.06
CA LYS A 26 -27.87 -36.03 1.32
C LYS A 26 -26.78 -36.38 2.34
N HIS A 27 -25.83 -35.48 2.55
CA HIS A 27 -25.16 -35.34 3.83
C HIS A 27 -24.97 -33.84 4.07
N LYS A 28 -25.53 -33.31 5.17
CA LYS A 28 -25.07 -32.02 5.72
C LYS A 28 -23.62 -32.25 6.13
N LYS A 29 -22.67 -31.90 5.25
CA LYS A 29 -21.25 -31.81 5.58
C LYS A 29 -21.16 -30.82 6.74
N GLU A 30 -20.47 -31.20 7.81
CA GLU A 30 -20.19 -30.28 8.91
C GLU A 30 -19.49 -29.05 8.33
N ASP A 31 -20.07 -27.88 8.56
CA ASP A 31 -19.47 -26.62 8.15
C ASP A 31 -18.11 -26.49 8.84
N CYS A 32 -17.03 -26.68 8.08
CA CYS A 32 -15.70 -26.55 8.63
C CYS A 32 -15.39 -25.06 8.80
N VAL A 33 -15.61 -24.54 10.01
CA VAL A 33 -15.30 -23.15 10.35
C VAL A 33 -13.80 -23.04 10.64
N VAL A 34 -13.04 -22.50 9.70
CA VAL A 34 -11.65 -22.11 9.96
C VAL A 34 -11.66 -20.83 10.79
N VAL A 35 -11.39 -20.94 12.09
CA VAL A 35 -11.19 -19.77 12.95
C VAL A 35 -9.80 -19.21 12.65
N LEU A 36 -9.75 -18.03 12.03
CA LEU A 36 -8.50 -17.33 11.76
C LEU A 36 -7.94 -16.79 13.08
N LYS A 37 -6.72 -17.23 13.43
CA LYS A 37 -5.98 -16.81 14.60
C LYS A 37 -5.04 -15.67 14.23
N GLU A 38 -4.75 -14.78 15.17
CA GLU A 38 -3.82 -13.65 14.96
C GLU A 38 -2.46 -14.11 14.42
N LYS A 39 -1.95 -15.25 14.91
CA LYS A 39 -0.68 -15.86 14.46
C LYS A 39 -0.60 -16.12 12.95
N TYR A 40 -1.73 -16.19 12.24
CA TYR A 40 -1.74 -16.43 10.79
C TYR A 40 -1.43 -15.18 9.96
N PHE A 41 -1.49 -13.99 10.56
CA PHE A 41 -1.32 -12.72 9.86
C PHE A 41 0.09 -12.16 10.06
N LEU A 42 1.02 -12.63 9.25
CA LEU A 42 2.40 -12.14 9.20
C LEU A 42 2.51 -10.87 8.34
N ASP A 43 3.55 -10.06 8.59
CA ASP A 43 3.73 -8.71 8.02
C ASP A 43 4.24 -8.71 6.57
N ASN A 44 5.06 -9.71 6.21
CA ASN A 44 5.66 -9.84 4.87
C ASN A 44 5.33 -11.20 4.26
N ILE A 45 5.02 -11.20 2.96
CA ILE A 45 4.75 -12.45 2.25
C ILE A 45 5.94 -13.42 2.30
N ASP A 46 7.19 -12.94 2.33
CA ASP A 46 8.37 -13.83 2.43
C ASP A 46 8.37 -14.68 3.72
N GLN A 47 7.76 -14.21 4.81
CA GLN A 47 7.65 -14.98 6.05
C GLN A 47 6.77 -16.22 5.87
N TYR A 48 5.78 -16.15 4.97
CA TYR A 48 4.94 -17.30 4.65
C TYR A 48 5.68 -18.35 3.84
N LEU A 49 6.83 -18.04 3.21
CA LEU A 49 7.62 -19.02 2.49
C LEU A 49 8.07 -20.17 3.41
N GLY A 50 8.57 -19.82 4.61
CA GLY A 50 8.97 -20.80 5.62
C GLY A 50 7.78 -21.60 6.16
N ILE A 51 6.61 -20.97 6.32
CA ILE A 51 5.37 -21.64 6.71
C ILE A 51 4.95 -22.67 5.65
N PHE A 52 5.02 -22.29 4.37
CA PHE A 52 4.65 -23.18 3.27
C PHE A 52 5.64 -24.33 3.13
N GLU A 53 6.92 -24.10 3.40
CA GLU A 53 7.93 -25.14 3.47
C GLU A 53 7.71 -26.11 4.65
N GLN A 54 7.32 -25.61 5.83
CA GLN A 54 6.94 -26.45 6.98
C GLN A 54 5.76 -27.37 6.62
N TYR A 55 4.75 -26.83 5.92
CA TYR A 55 3.65 -27.64 5.42
C TYR A 55 4.13 -28.70 4.41
N ALA A 56 5.01 -28.33 3.48
CA ALA A 56 5.60 -29.27 2.51
C ALA A 56 6.39 -30.42 3.18
N LYS A 57 7.01 -30.16 4.34
CA LYS A 57 7.69 -31.17 5.19
C LYS A 57 6.75 -32.02 6.03
N GLY A 58 5.45 -31.71 6.07
CA GLY A 58 4.47 -32.38 6.91
C GLY A 58 4.51 -31.95 8.39
N GLU A 59 5.12 -30.80 8.69
CA GLU A 59 5.29 -30.27 10.05
C GLU A 59 4.09 -29.43 10.51
N MET A 60 3.08 -29.25 9.65
CA MET A 60 1.91 -28.40 9.87
C MET A 60 0.62 -29.11 9.46
N SER A 61 -0.46 -28.87 10.21
CA SER A 61 -1.79 -29.35 9.83
C SER A 61 -2.36 -28.56 8.64
N THR A 62 -3.18 -29.22 7.83
CA THR A 62 -3.92 -28.56 6.73
C THR A 62 -4.77 -27.39 7.22
N TYR A 63 -5.34 -27.48 8.44
CA TYR A 63 -6.13 -26.40 9.03
C TYR A 63 -5.31 -25.14 9.36
N ASP A 64 -4.14 -25.31 9.98
CA ASP A 64 -3.23 -24.19 10.24
C ASP A 64 -2.71 -23.62 8.92
N PHE A 65 -2.41 -24.47 7.93
CA PHE A 65 -2.00 -24.05 6.59
C PHE A 65 -3.06 -23.18 5.89
N HIS A 66 -4.34 -23.58 5.91
CA HIS A 66 -5.45 -22.75 5.41
C HIS A 66 -5.48 -21.35 6.06
N GLY A 67 -5.24 -21.28 7.36
CA GLY A 67 -5.14 -20.02 8.08
C GLY A 67 -4.03 -19.12 7.52
N TYR A 68 -2.83 -19.67 7.32
CA TYR A 68 -1.71 -18.94 6.74
C TYR A 68 -1.90 -18.57 5.26
N ILE A 69 -2.60 -19.37 4.46
CA ILE A 69 -2.97 -18.97 3.10
C ILE A 69 -3.87 -17.73 3.14
N ALA A 70 -4.86 -17.71 4.04
CA ALA A 70 -5.72 -16.54 4.21
C ALA A 70 -4.93 -15.30 4.65
N GLY A 71 -3.96 -15.49 5.56
CA GLY A 71 -3.02 -14.44 5.98
C GLY A 71 -2.20 -13.88 4.81
N ALA A 72 -1.57 -14.76 4.02
CA ALA A 72 -0.80 -14.38 2.83
C ALA A 72 -1.67 -13.64 1.81
N GLY A 73 -2.90 -14.13 1.59
CA GLY A 73 -3.88 -13.47 0.73
C GLY A 73 -4.24 -12.08 1.22
N LYS A 74 -4.44 -11.89 2.53
CA LYS A 74 -4.67 -10.57 3.13
C LYS A 74 -3.48 -9.64 2.95
N ALA A 75 -2.24 -10.13 3.12
CA ALA A 75 -1.03 -9.32 2.93
C ALA A 75 -0.90 -8.81 1.48
N VAL A 76 -1.15 -9.66 0.48
CA VAL A 76 -1.16 -9.27 -0.93
C VAL A 76 -2.31 -8.30 -1.23
N SER A 77 -3.51 -8.60 -0.72
CA SER A 77 -4.69 -7.74 -0.87
C SER A 77 -4.48 -6.36 -0.28
N TRP A 78 -3.80 -6.31 0.85
CA TRP A 78 -3.45 -5.07 1.52
C TRP A 78 -2.52 -4.22 0.66
N ALA A 79 -1.56 -4.83 -0.07
CA ALA A 79 -0.65 -4.14 -0.97
C ALA A 79 -1.31 -3.70 -2.31
N LEU A 80 -2.30 -4.45 -2.82
CA LEU A 80 -2.92 -4.22 -4.12
C LEU A 80 -4.33 -3.61 -4.12
N ASP A 81 -4.99 -3.44 -2.98
CA ASP A 81 -6.42 -3.13 -2.83
C ASP A 81 -7.27 -4.41 -2.90
N ARG A 82 -8.21 -4.56 -1.96
CA ARG A 82 -9.05 -5.77 -1.82
C ARG A 82 -9.87 -6.06 -3.08
N SER A 83 -10.24 -5.03 -3.85
CA SER A 83 -10.98 -5.21 -5.12
C SER A 83 -10.14 -5.91 -6.21
N LEU A 84 -8.81 -5.86 -6.11
CA LEU A 84 -7.88 -6.49 -7.06
C LEU A 84 -7.57 -7.95 -6.72
N THR A 85 -7.95 -8.41 -5.53
CA THR A 85 -7.53 -9.70 -4.96
C THR A 85 -8.69 -10.55 -4.46
N TYR A 86 -9.92 -10.23 -4.85
CA TYR A 86 -11.09 -11.06 -4.52
C TYR A 86 -10.82 -12.52 -4.91
N GLY A 87 -10.91 -13.38 -3.89
CA GLY A 87 -10.28 -14.68 -3.84
C GLY A 87 -10.68 -15.62 -4.96
N VAL A 88 -9.67 -16.37 -5.46
CA VAL A 88 -9.69 -17.82 -5.74
C VAL A 88 -8.34 -18.31 -6.29
N SER A 89 -7.39 -17.45 -6.73
CA SER A 89 -6.09 -17.96 -7.21
C SER A 89 -5.07 -18.33 -6.13
N LEU A 90 -5.06 -17.64 -4.97
CA LEU A 90 -4.00 -17.83 -3.98
C LEU A 90 -4.10 -19.17 -3.24
N PHE A 91 -5.31 -19.69 -3.01
CA PHE A 91 -5.50 -20.99 -2.34
C PHE A 91 -4.93 -22.15 -3.14
N ASN A 92 -5.37 -22.30 -4.39
CA ASN A 92 -4.87 -23.38 -5.25
C ASN A 92 -3.38 -23.24 -5.54
N ALA A 93 -2.90 -22.01 -5.78
CA ALA A 93 -1.48 -21.77 -6.02
C ALA A 93 -0.62 -22.05 -4.77
N ALA A 94 -1.11 -21.84 -3.55
CA ALA A 94 -0.37 -22.17 -2.34
C ALA A 94 -0.19 -23.69 -2.16
N TYR A 95 -1.20 -24.48 -2.52
CA TYR A 95 -1.05 -25.94 -2.56
C TYR A 95 -0.07 -26.41 -3.63
N SER A 96 -0.18 -25.88 -4.86
CA SER A 96 0.79 -26.17 -5.92
C SER A 96 2.21 -25.76 -5.54
N LEU A 97 2.36 -24.65 -4.81
CA LEU A 97 3.64 -24.21 -4.28
C LEU A 97 4.19 -25.18 -3.24
N ALA A 98 3.35 -25.67 -2.32
CA ALA A 98 3.77 -26.66 -1.33
C ALA A 98 4.17 -27.99 -1.99
N ASP A 99 3.47 -28.43 -3.03
CA ASP A 99 3.83 -29.62 -3.80
C ASP A 99 5.17 -29.44 -4.53
N GLU A 100 5.39 -28.28 -5.16
CA GLU A 100 6.68 -27.92 -5.75
C GLU A 100 7.79 -27.92 -4.69
N MET A 101 7.54 -27.32 -3.53
CA MET A 101 8.51 -27.27 -2.42
C MET A 101 8.87 -28.65 -1.91
N LYS A 102 7.89 -29.54 -1.80
CA LYS A 102 8.08 -30.93 -1.40
C LYS A 102 8.95 -31.69 -2.40
N GLU A 103 8.73 -31.45 -3.69
CA GLU A 103 9.53 -32.05 -4.75
C GLU A 103 10.97 -31.51 -4.79
N ASN A 104 11.15 -30.21 -4.60
CA ASN A 104 12.47 -29.59 -4.45
C ASN A 104 13.25 -30.20 -3.27
N ILE A 105 12.60 -30.36 -2.11
CA ILE A 105 13.20 -31.00 -0.93
C ILE A 105 13.69 -32.41 -1.24
N LYS A 106 12.86 -33.24 -1.91
CA LYS A 106 13.26 -34.61 -2.30
C LYS A 106 14.47 -34.63 -3.23
N ASN A 107 14.57 -33.63 -4.11
CA ASN A 107 15.63 -33.53 -5.11
C ASN A 107 16.86 -32.74 -4.62
N GLY A 108 16.90 -32.33 -3.34
CA GLY A 108 18.01 -31.56 -2.77
C GLY A 108 18.12 -30.13 -3.32
N VAL A 109 17.04 -29.58 -3.89
CA VAL A 109 16.96 -28.21 -4.39
C VAL A 109 16.40 -27.31 -3.28
N ALA A 110 17.07 -26.19 -3.02
CA ALA A 110 16.61 -25.23 -2.02
C ALA A 110 15.37 -24.46 -2.50
N ASN A 111 14.41 -24.24 -1.59
CA ASN A 111 13.18 -23.46 -1.83
C ASN A 111 13.42 -21.95 -1.72
N THR A 112 14.30 -21.41 -2.56
CA THR A 112 14.55 -19.96 -2.65
C THR A 112 13.56 -19.30 -3.59
N LEU A 113 13.37 -17.98 -3.47
CA LEU A 113 12.49 -17.20 -4.35
C LEU A 113 12.80 -17.40 -5.85
N ASP A 114 14.07 -17.62 -6.20
CA ASP A 114 14.51 -17.81 -7.59
C ASP A 114 14.25 -19.22 -8.14
N ASN A 115 14.14 -20.22 -7.26
CA ASN A 115 13.94 -21.62 -7.67
C ASN A 115 12.46 -21.99 -7.84
N LEU A 116 11.54 -21.17 -7.30
CA LEU A 116 10.11 -21.44 -7.29
C LEU A 116 9.43 -20.94 -8.57
N LYS A 117 8.71 -21.84 -9.24
CA LYS A 117 8.12 -21.65 -10.57
C LYS A 117 6.59 -21.54 -10.54
N THR A 118 5.96 -21.99 -9.45
CA THR A 118 4.51 -21.88 -9.25
C THR A 118 4.02 -20.46 -9.53
N LYS A 119 2.91 -20.37 -10.27
CA LYS A 119 2.32 -19.12 -10.74
C LYS A 119 1.09 -18.76 -9.93
N PHE A 120 1.01 -17.49 -9.55
CA PHE A 120 -0.10 -16.84 -8.87
C PHE A 120 -0.77 -15.90 -9.86
N ARG A 121 -2.09 -16.03 -10.03
CA ARG A 121 -2.85 -15.24 -10.99
C ARG A 121 -3.54 -14.07 -10.31
N ILE A 122 -3.20 -12.85 -10.74
CA ILE A 122 -3.79 -11.60 -10.26
C ILE A 122 -4.25 -10.80 -11.47
N GLU A 123 -5.53 -10.40 -11.49
CA GLU A 123 -6.17 -9.74 -12.65
C GLU A 123 -5.86 -10.43 -14.00
N GLY A 124 -5.89 -11.76 -14.02
CA GLY A 124 -5.65 -12.53 -15.23
C GLY A 124 -4.18 -12.69 -15.63
N LYS A 125 -3.24 -12.04 -14.93
CA LYS A 125 -1.78 -12.06 -15.16
C LYS A 125 -1.08 -13.02 -14.19
N ASP A 126 -0.04 -13.72 -14.64
CA ASP A 126 0.68 -14.72 -13.85
C ASP A 126 1.98 -14.16 -13.26
N PHE A 127 2.19 -14.41 -11.97
CA PHE A 127 3.36 -13.97 -11.21
C PHE A 127 4.01 -15.15 -10.49
N THR A 128 5.35 -15.22 -10.47
CA THR A 128 6.02 -16.14 -9.53
C THR A 128 5.92 -15.59 -8.11
N TYR A 129 6.24 -16.42 -7.12
CA TYR A 129 6.29 -15.98 -5.73
C TYR A 129 7.26 -14.82 -5.50
N LYS A 130 8.42 -14.82 -6.17
CA LYS A 130 9.37 -13.69 -6.18
C LYS A 130 8.70 -12.39 -6.64
N ARG A 131 8.01 -12.43 -7.79
CA ARG A 131 7.34 -11.24 -8.35
C ARG A 131 6.19 -10.78 -7.46
N LEU A 132 5.51 -11.70 -6.79
CA LEU A 132 4.47 -11.39 -5.80
C LEU A 132 5.04 -10.69 -4.55
N SER A 133 6.21 -11.13 -4.07
CA SER A 133 6.96 -10.47 -3.00
C SER A 133 7.35 -9.04 -3.35
N GLU A 134 7.90 -8.83 -4.55
CA GLU A 134 8.24 -7.49 -5.05
C GLU A 134 7.02 -6.57 -5.13
N ILE A 135 5.88 -7.09 -5.61
CA ILE A 135 4.59 -6.37 -5.62
C ILE A 135 4.15 -6.02 -4.20
N GLN A 136 4.16 -6.98 -3.28
CA GLN A 136 3.67 -6.77 -1.91
C GLN A 136 4.48 -5.71 -1.18
N LYS A 137 5.82 -5.79 -1.23
CA LYS A 137 6.73 -4.84 -0.59
C LYS A 137 6.56 -3.43 -1.16
N THR A 138 6.50 -3.31 -2.48
CA THR A 138 6.34 -2.02 -3.16
C THR A 138 4.95 -1.43 -2.91
N GLY A 139 3.90 -2.23 -3.01
CA GLY A 139 2.52 -1.80 -2.80
C GLY A 139 2.26 -1.34 -1.36
N ASN A 140 2.81 -2.04 -0.37
CA ASN A 140 2.77 -1.60 1.03
C ASN A 140 3.42 -0.24 1.19
N TYR A 141 4.60 -0.03 0.60
CA TYR A 141 5.28 1.25 0.69
C TYR A 141 4.48 2.39 0.02
N ILE A 142 3.96 2.16 -1.18
CA ILE A 142 3.08 3.11 -1.88
C ILE A 142 1.87 3.47 -1.00
N GLN A 143 1.29 2.50 -0.29
CA GLN A 143 0.21 2.78 0.63
C GLN A 143 0.64 3.67 1.81
N THR A 144 1.84 3.48 2.37
CA THR A 144 2.36 4.41 3.39
C THR A 144 2.53 5.83 2.86
N MET A 145 2.88 5.99 1.57
CA MET A 145 2.94 7.31 0.93
C MET A 145 1.55 7.94 0.76
N ILE A 146 0.52 7.18 0.42
CA ILE A 146 -0.84 7.74 0.27
C ILE A 146 -1.38 8.23 1.62
N GLY A 147 -0.96 7.59 2.72
CA GLY A 147 -1.26 8.00 4.08
C GLY A 147 -2.50 7.33 4.68
N GLY A 148 -2.83 7.72 5.92
CA GLY A 148 -3.93 7.17 6.71
C GLY A 148 -5.14 8.09 6.84
N ASN A 149 -5.96 7.92 7.86
CA ASN A 149 -7.29 8.55 7.97
C ASN A 149 -7.30 10.02 8.47
N SER A 150 -6.14 10.67 8.60
CA SER A 150 -6.05 12.07 9.07
C SER A 150 -6.53 13.05 8.01
N PRO A 151 -6.82 14.32 8.34
CA PRO A 151 -7.01 15.35 7.31
C PRO A 151 -5.72 15.56 6.50
N CYS A 152 -5.86 15.85 5.20
CA CYS A 152 -4.73 16.10 4.31
C CYS A 152 -4.16 17.52 4.47
N GLY A 153 -2.83 17.60 4.53
CA GLY A 153 -2.05 18.78 4.18
C GLY A 153 -1.53 18.73 2.74
N TYR A 154 -0.83 19.79 2.32
CA TYR A 154 -0.24 19.86 0.98
C TYR A 154 0.83 18.79 0.71
N GLU A 155 1.50 18.30 1.74
CA GLU A 155 2.47 17.21 1.62
C GLU A 155 1.78 15.89 1.25
N ASP A 156 0.60 15.61 1.79
CA ASP A 156 -0.15 14.39 1.44
C ASP A 156 -0.49 14.36 -0.06
N TYR A 157 -0.87 15.50 -0.65
CA TYR A 157 -1.13 15.60 -2.08
C TYR A 157 0.12 15.43 -2.95
N MET A 158 1.28 15.90 -2.47
CA MET A 158 2.56 15.61 -3.10
C MET A 158 2.79 14.10 -3.13
N ARG A 159 2.69 13.43 -1.96
CA ARG A 159 2.92 11.98 -1.86
C ARG A 159 1.92 11.16 -2.69
N MET A 160 0.66 11.58 -2.77
CA MET A 160 -0.33 10.96 -3.66
C MET A 160 0.04 11.10 -5.14
N GLY A 161 0.52 12.28 -5.57
CA GLY A 161 1.03 12.45 -6.93
C GLY A 161 2.23 11.55 -7.21
N MET A 162 3.19 11.46 -6.28
CA MET A 162 4.35 10.57 -6.38
C MET A 162 3.95 9.10 -6.46
N ALA A 163 2.95 8.68 -5.68
CA ALA A 163 2.49 7.29 -5.61
C ALA A 163 2.02 6.75 -6.98
N ARG A 164 1.55 7.62 -7.89
CA ARG A 164 1.13 7.24 -9.24
C ARG A 164 2.29 6.77 -10.13
N VAL A 165 3.48 7.33 -9.93
CA VAL A 165 4.65 7.07 -10.79
C VAL A 165 5.73 6.24 -10.10
N TYR A 166 5.63 6.08 -8.78
CA TYR A 166 6.67 5.42 -7.97
C TYR A 166 7.02 4.01 -8.44
N ALA A 167 6.02 3.22 -8.87
CA ALA A 167 6.22 1.84 -9.30
C ALA A 167 7.06 1.71 -10.60
N TYR A 168 7.23 2.79 -11.35
CA TYR A 168 8.03 2.82 -12.58
C TYR A 168 9.50 3.19 -12.36
N LYS A 169 9.92 3.44 -11.12
CA LYS A 169 11.31 3.74 -10.79
C LYS A 169 12.26 2.62 -11.24
N PRO A 170 13.35 2.95 -11.97
CA PRO A 170 14.27 1.94 -12.49
C PRO A 170 14.96 1.13 -11.39
N GLU A 171 15.19 1.71 -10.21
CA GLU A 171 15.86 1.04 -9.09
C GLU A 171 15.02 -0.09 -8.47
N LEU A 172 13.70 -0.10 -8.73
CA LEU A 172 12.81 -1.17 -8.26
C LEU A 172 12.89 -2.42 -9.14
N LYS A 173 13.41 -2.32 -10.37
CA LYS A 173 13.55 -3.45 -11.32
C LYS A 173 12.26 -4.27 -11.52
N LEU A 174 11.11 -3.61 -11.37
CA LEU A 174 9.80 -4.20 -11.63
C LEU A 174 9.60 -4.36 -13.14
N THR A 175 8.84 -5.38 -13.53
CA THR A 175 8.35 -5.48 -14.90
C THR A 175 7.27 -4.42 -15.14
N GLU A 176 7.05 -4.05 -16.41
CA GLU A 176 5.95 -3.15 -16.82
C GLU A 176 4.62 -3.63 -16.24
N THR A 177 4.33 -4.92 -16.35
CA THR A 177 3.15 -5.57 -15.79
C THR A 177 2.99 -5.36 -14.27
N GLN A 178 4.08 -5.43 -13.50
CA GLN A 178 4.05 -5.19 -12.05
C GLN A 178 3.80 -3.71 -11.74
N ALA A 179 4.47 -2.82 -12.49
CA ALA A 179 4.35 -1.38 -12.31
C ALA A 179 2.91 -0.88 -12.63
N GLU A 180 2.31 -1.35 -13.72
CA GLU A 180 0.91 -1.06 -14.08
C GLU A 180 -0.08 -1.49 -12.99
N LEU A 181 0.10 -2.71 -12.45
CA LEU A 181 -0.77 -3.26 -11.42
C LEU A 181 -0.69 -2.41 -10.14
N LEU A 182 0.52 -2.06 -9.72
CA LEU A 182 0.75 -1.20 -8.56
C LEU A 182 0.24 0.23 -8.77
N SER A 183 0.41 0.79 -9.96
CA SER A 183 -0.11 2.11 -10.33
C SER A 183 -1.63 2.13 -10.30
N THR A 184 -2.29 1.07 -10.77
CA THR A 184 -3.75 0.92 -10.71
C THR A 184 -4.25 0.83 -9.26
N ALA A 185 -3.56 0.05 -8.42
CA ALA A 185 -3.83 -0.04 -7.00
C ALA A 185 -3.66 1.32 -6.29
N ALA A 186 -2.61 2.06 -6.62
CA ALA A 186 -2.35 3.40 -6.09
C ALA A 186 -3.50 4.35 -6.42
N GLU A 187 -3.95 4.38 -7.69
CA GLU A 187 -5.03 5.28 -8.12
C GLU A 187 -6.35 5.00 -7.40
N ARG A 188 -6.71 3.72 -7.21
CA ARG A 188 -7.93 3.35 -6.47
C ARG A 188 -7.87 3.87 -5.03
N ARG A 189 -6.73 3.72 -4.35
CA ARG A 189 -6.52 4.21 -2.99
C ARG A 189 -6.50 5.73 -2.90
N ILE A 190 -5.86 6.41 -3.85
CA ILE A 190 -5.87 7.87 -3.93
C ILE A 190 -7.31 8.36 -4.01
N ASN A 191 -8.15 7.75 -4.86
CA ASN A 191 -9.55 8.13 -4.97
C ASN A 191 -10.35 7.91 -3.65
N GLN A 192 -10.12 6.79 -2.96
CA GLN A 192 -10.71 6.56 -1.63
C GLN A 192 -10.26 7.62 -0.62
N ARG A 193 -8.95 7.90 -0.59
CA ARG A 193 -8.33 8.88 0.31
C ARG A 193 -8.85 10.31 0.08
N LEU A 194 -9.06 10.68 -1.18
CA LEU A 194 -9.64 11.97 -1.55
C LEU A 194 -11.11 12.08 -1.10
N GLU A 195 -11.90 11.00 -1.22
CA GLU A 195 -13.28 10.94 -0.71
C GLU A 195 -13.33 11.07 0.81
N GLU A 196 -12.45 10.37 1.52
CA GLU A 196 -12.34 10.51 2.98
C GLU A 196 -11.95 11.94 3.38
N ASN A 197 -11.01 12.55 2.67
CA ASN A 197 -10.62 13.93 2.95
C ASN A 197 -11.73 14.94 2.66
N ARG A 198 -12.63 14.67 1.70
CA ARG A 198 -13.84 15.51 1.51
C ARG A 198 -14.69 15.56 2.77
N LYS A 199 -14.80 14.46 3.52
CA LYS A 199 -15.51 14.43 4.82
C LYS A 199 -14.82 15.31 5.86
N TRP A 200 -13.49 15.28 5.93
CA TRP A 200 -12.71 16.17 6.78
C TRP A 200 -12.89 17.64 6.42
N MET A 201 -12.92 17.96 5.13
CA MET A 201 -13.17 19.32 4.67
C MET A 201 -14.55 19.82 5.11
N ASN A 202 -15.59 18.97 5.01
CA ASN A 202 -16.93 19.32 5.47
C ASN A 202 -16.98 19.57 6.99
N ILE A 203 -16.28 18.76 7.77
CA ILE A 203 -16.18 18.95 9.23
C ILE A 203 -15.45 20.27 9.54
N ALA A 204 -14.31 20.52 8.92
CA ALA A 204 -13.52 21.73 9.14
C ALA A 204 -14.26 23.01 8.71
N ALA A 205 -15.13 22.93 7.70
CA ALA A 205 -15.95 24.05 7.26
C ALA A 205 -17.00 24.50 8.29
N LEU A 206 -17.33 23.66 9.28
CA LEU A 206 -18.25 23.99 10.37
C LEU A 206 -17.56 24.78 11.51
N GLU A 207 -16.23 24.81 11.53
CA GLU A 207 -15.48 25.53 12.56
C GLU A 207 -15.27 27.01 12.19
N GLU A 208 -15.13 27.86 13.20
CA GLU A 208 -14.70 29.25 12.98
C GLU A 208 -13.31 29.26 12.32
N GLN A 209 -13.25 29.82 11.12
CA GLN A 209 -12.04 29.83 10.31
C GLN A 209 -10.90 30.58 11.01
N ASN A 210 -9.76 29.91 11.17
CA ASN A 210 -8.54 30.60 11.57
C ASN A 210 -8.12 31.59 10.47
N SER A 211 -8.10 32.88 10.78
CA SER A 211 -7.78 33.95 9.83
C SER A 211 -6.38 33.81 9.23
N ARG A 212 -5.46 33.14 9.94
CA ARG A 212 -4.11 32.84 9.44
C ARG A 212 -4.16 31.93 8.22
N TRP A 213 -5.08 30.97 8.21
CA TRP A 213 -5.17 29.90 7.22
C TRP A 213 -5.98 30.26 5.97
N LYS A 214 -6.70 31.38 6.01
CA LYS A 214 -7.65 31.81 4.97
C LYS A 214 -7.01 31.76 3.57
N GLY A 215 -7.63 31.00 2.67
CA GLY A 215 -7.20 30.82 1.27
C GLY A 215 -6.24 29.65 1.05
N TYR A 216 -5.80 28.96 2.11
CA TYR A 216 -4.89 27.81 2.03
C TYR A 216 -5.39 26.61 2.82
N TYR A 217 -5.91 26.81 4.03
CA TYR A 217 -6.54 25.77 4.83
C TYR A 217 -7.90 26.23 5.32
N ILE A 218 -8.81 25.28 5.52
CA ILE A 218 -10.06 25.49 6.26
C ILE A 218 -9.97 24.90 7.67
N GLY A 219 -10.87 25.36 8.55
CA GLY A 219 -10.98 24.96 9.94
C GLY A 219 -10.39 25.95 10.94
N GLY A 220 -10.61 25.66 12.22
CA GLY A 220 -10.10 26.43 13.34
C GLY A 220 -9.10 25.61 14.16
N SER A 221 -9.54 24.46 14.69
CA SER A 221 -8.74 23.52 15.48
C SER A 221 -8.04 22.48 14.61
N VAL A 222 -8.71 22.05 13.53
CA VAL A 222 -8.19 21.11 12.54
C VAL A 222 -7.91 21.82 11.23
N ALA A 223 -6.64 21.88 10.81
CA ALA A 223 -6.25 22.47 9.53
C ALA A 223 -6.38 21.44 8.41
N VAL A 224 -7.24 21.71 7.42
CA VAL A 224 -7.38 20.88 6.22
C VAL A 224 -7.00 21.69 4.99
N ALA A 225 -6.04 21.22 4.20
CA ALA A 225 -5.64 21.91 2.97
C ALA A 225 -6.83 21.97 2.00
N SER A 226 -7.13 23.15 1.47
CA SER A 226 -8.40 23.42 0.78
C SER A 226 -8.27 24.23 -0.50
N ASN A 227 -7.09 24.76 -0.82
CA ASN A 227 -6.90 25.50 -2.05
C ASN A 227 -6.86 24.54 -3.25
N ALA A 228 -7.97 24.48 -3.98
CA ALA A 228 -8.14 23.56 -5.10
C ALA A 228 -7.05 23.68 -6.16
N HIS A 229 -6.57 24.89 -6.46
CA HIS A 229 -5.51 25.11 -7.44
C HIS A 229 -4.17 24.53 -6.96
N ILE A 230 -3.78 24.79 -5.71
CA ILE A 230 -2.53 24.24 -5.15
C ILE A 230 -2.61 22.71 -5.07
N ILE A 231 -3.74 22.17 -4.65
CA ILE A 231 -3.98 20.71 -4.58
C ILE A 231 -3.82 20.09 -5.97
N SER A 232 -4.54 20.59 -6.97
CA SER A 232 -4.52 20.03 -8.32
C SER A 232 -3.14 20.12 -8.97
N GLU A 233 -2.50 21.29 -8.88
CA GLU A 233 -1.19 21.52 -9.48
C GLU A 233 -0.08 20.72 -8.79
N THR A 234 -0.18 20.53 -7.47
CA THR A 234 0.74 19.66 -6.72
C THR A 234 0.60 18.23 -7.19
N MET A 235 -0.62 17.67 -7.17
CA MET A 235 -0.85 16.29 -7.59
C MET A 235 -0.39 16.06 -9.03
N LYS A 236 -0.70 17.01 -9.93
CA LYS A 236 -0.30 16.98 -11.33
C LYS A 236 1.22 16.96 -11.50
N ALA A 237 1.92 17.91 -10.88
CA ALA A 237 3.37 18.05 -11.00
C ALA A 237 4.10 16.75 -10.62
N PHE A 238 3.68 16.09 -9.54
CA PHE A 238 4.29 14.83 -9.11
C PHE A 238 3.80 13.61 -9.92
N SER A 239 2.56 13.60 -10.41
CA SER A 239 2.06 12.49 -11.23
C SER A 239 2.58 12.48 -12.67
N GLU A 240 3.08 13.62 -13.16
CA GLU A 240 3.65 13.76 -14.51
C GLU A 240 5.19 13.68 -14.51
N MET A 241 5.81 13.41 -13.36
CA MET A 241 7.25 13.17 -13.31
C MET A 241 7.62 11.96 -14.16
N ASP A 242 8.74 12.09 -14.88
CA ASP A 242 9.40 10.97 -15.53
C ASP A 242 10.41 10.37 -14.54
N PRO A 243 10.19 9.12 -14.06
CA PRO A 243 11.09 8.48 -13.10
C PRO A 243 12.50 8.21 -13.65
N PHE A 244 12.72 8.35 -14.97
CA PHE A 244 14.01 8.18 -15.62
C PHE A 244 14.76 9.50 -15.85
N ASP A 245 14.12 10.66 -15.61
CA ASP A 245 14.71 11.98 -15.81
C ASP A 245 14.75 12.79 -14.51
N ASN A 246 15.96 12.95 -13.98
CA ASN A 246 16.21 13.78 -12.79
C ASN A 246 15.78 15.24 -12.97
N ASN A 247 15.77 15.78 -14.21
CA ASN A 247 15.28 17.14 -14.45
C ASN A 247 13.76 17.22 -14.31
N SER A 248 13.03 16.20 -14.79
CA SER A 248 11.59 16.06 -14.60
C SER A 248 11.23 16.00 -13.11
N ILE A 249 11.98 15.21 -12.33
CA ILE A 249 11.82 15.11 -10.87
C ILE A 249 12.08 16.46 -10.18
N GLU A 250 13.20 17.13 -10.48
CA GLU A 250 13.53 18.43 -9.87
C GLU A 250 12.50 19.50 -10.24
N LYS A 251 11.98 19.48 -11.47
CA LYS A 251 10.92 20.40 -11.92
C LYS A 251 9.65 20.25 -11.08
N ALA A 252 9.25 19.04 -10.70
CA ALA A 252 8.09 18.82 -9.84
C ALA A 252 8.32 19.36 -8.41
N VAL A 253 9.51 19.14 -7.85
CA VAL A 253 9.90 19.68 -6.53
C VAL A 253 9.88 21.20 -6.54
N LEU A 254 10.46 21.83 -7.55
CA LEU A 254 10.48 23.28 -7.71
C LEU A 254 9.05 23.83 -7.85
N ARG A 255 8.21 23.19 -8.66
CA ARG A 255 6.80 23.58 -8.84
C ARG A 255 6.03 23.56 -7.52
N TYR A 256 6.24 22.54 -6.69
CA TYR A 256 5.63 22.46 -5.36
C TYR A 256 6.09 23.59 -4.43
N GLN A 257 7.40 23.87 -4.42
CA GLN A 257 7.97 24.96 -3.63
C GLN A 257 7.42 26.33 -4.08
N GLU A 258 7.28 26.54 -5.38
CA GLU A 258 6.68 27.76 -5.95
C GLU A 258 5.22 27.93 -5.53
N LEU A 259 4.41 26.87 -5.61
CA LEU A 259 2.99 26.91 -5.24
C LEU A 259 2.77 27.25 -3.77
N LEU A 260 3.66 26.77 -2.88
CA LEU A 260 3.57 27.02 -1.44
C LEU A 260 4.31 28.28 -0.97
N LYS A 261 5.15 28.88 -1.81
CA LYS A 261 5.91 30.09 -1.44
C LYS A 261 5.02 31.23 -0.94
N PRO A 262 3.90 31.61 -1.60
CA PRO A 262 3.03 32.67 -1.10
C PRO A 262 2.45 32.38 0.30
N TRP A 263 2.14 31.11 0.58
CA TRP A 263 1.70 30.67 1.90
C TRP A 263 2.81 30.83 2.95
N ASN A 264 4.01 30.34 2.63
CA ASN A 264 5.16 30.41 3.52
C ASN A 264 5.57 31.85 3.82
N GLU A 265 5.50 32.76 2.84
CA GLU A 265 5.76 34.19 3.03
C GLU A 265 4.73 34.85 3.96
N ARG A 266 3.46 34.47 3.84
CA ARG A 266 2.41 34.94 4.76
C ARG A 266 2.66 34.47 6.19
N CYS A 267 3.03 33.20 6.36
CA CYS A 267 3.42 32.66 7.67
C CYS A 267 4.66 33.37 8.23
N ALA A 268 5.68 33.60 7.41
CA ALA A 268 6.89 34.31 7.83
C ALA A 268 6.57 35.73 8.32
N LYS A 269 5.72 36.48 7.60
CA LYS A 269 5.26 37.82 8.01
C LYS A 269 4.52 37.78 9.36
N TYR A 270 3.67 36.78 9.56
CA TYR A 270 2.99 36.59 10.84
C TYR A 270 3.99 36.30 11.97
N ILE A 271 4.90 35.35 11.76
CA ILE A 271 5.95 35.00 12.73
C ILE A 271 6.82 36.22 13.06
N ALA A 272 7.14 37.06 12.08
CA ALA A 272 7.95 38.27 12.29
C ALA A 272 7.35 39.22 13.32
N THR A 273 6.02 39.23 13.48
CA THR A 273 5.33 40.05 14.50
C THR A 273 5.47 39.50 15.92
N GLN A 274 5.80 38.22 16.07
CA GLN A 274 5.92 37.51 17.34
C GLN A 274 7.38 37.24 17.72
N LEU A 275 8.19 36.84 16.73
CA LEU A 275 9.59 36.42 16.86
C LEU A 275 10.40 36.94 15.65
N PRO A 276 10.82 38.21 15.64
CA PRO A 276 11.44 38.86 14.47
C PRO A 276 12.70 38.16 13.94
N GLY A 277 13.47 37.51 14.82
CA GLY A 277 14.69 36.79 14.46
C GLY A 277 14.46 35.51 13.64
N TYR A 278 13.31 34.86 13.82
CA TYR A 278 13.00 33.57 13.18
C TYR A 278 12.43 33.73 11.75
N ALA A 279 11.95 34.92 11.39
CA ALA A 279 11.27 35.13 10.13
C ALA A 279 12.21 35.23 8.90
N ARG A 280 13.50 35.59 9.09
CA ARG A 280 14.42 35.86 7.95
C ARG A 280 14.77 34.64 7.11
N GLY A 281 14.74 33.43 7.69
CA GLY A 281 15.06 32.17 7.00
C GLY A 281 13.87 31.26 6.71
N TYR A 282 12.68 31.58 7.24
CA TYR A 282 11.55 30.66 7.31
C TYR A 282 11.14 30.07 5.95
N VAL A 283 11.08 30.90 4.90
CA VAL A 283 10.64 30.44 3.57
C VAL A 283 11.67 29.51 2.93
N GLN A 284 12.96 29.85 3.06
CA GLN A 284 14.06 29.01 2.57
C GLN A 284 14.12 27.69 3.34
N GLU A 285 13.98 27.72 4.66
CA GLU A 285 13.93 26.53 5.51
C GLU A 285 12.77 25.62 5.12
N LYS A 286 11.57 26.17 4.91
CA LYS A 286 10.41 25.37 4.45
C LYS A 286 10.62 24.75 3.08
N ALA A 287 11.30 25.43 2.16
CA ALA A 287 11.67 24.85 0.86
C ALA A 287 12.70 23.72 1.02
N ILE A 288 13.70 23.88 1.90
CA ILE A 288 14.68 22.83 2.19
C ILE A 288 14.00 21.61 2.83
N ASP A 289 13.11 21.84 3.79
CA ASP A 289 12.40 20.77 4.50
C ASP A 289 11.47 19.99 3.57
N SER A 290 10.72 20.69 2.69
CA SER A 290 9.86 20.00 1.72
C SER A 290 10.66 19.16 0.73
N ARG A 291 11.83 19.65 0.31
CA ARG A 291 12.76 18.88 -0.55
C ARG A 291 13.30 17.66 0.17
N LYS A 292 13.71 17.78 1.44
CA LYS A 292 14.15 16.65 2.26
C LYS A 292 13.05 15.60 2.41
N ALA A 293 11.82 16.05 2.71
CA ALA A 293 10.66 15.18 2.82
C ALA A 293 10.41 14.43 1.51
N PHE A 294 10.35 15.15 0.37
CA PHE A 294 10.22 14.55 -0.95
C PHE A 294 11.25 13.45 -1.19
N TYR A 295 12.55 13.75 -1.04
CA TYR A 295 13.61 12.76 -1.31
C TYR A 295 13.64 11.62 -0.31
N SER A 296 13.17 11.81 0.92
CA SER A 296 13.02 10.72 1.88
C SER A 296 12.00 9.67 1.41
N TYR A 297 10.93 10.12 0.75
CA TYR A 297 9.95 9.23 0.15
C TYR A 297 10.43 8.68 -1.19
N TRP A 298 10.96 9.55 -2.05
CA TRP A 298 11.35 9.17 -3.40
C TRP A 298 12.51 8.20 -3.42
N ASN A 299 13.52 8.37 -2.55
CA ASN A 299 14.74 7.56 -2.60
C ASN A 299 14.65 6.26 -1.78
N TYR A 300 13.59 6.06 -1.01
CA TYR A 300 13.38 4.77 -0.36
C TYR A 300 13.29 3.65 -1.41
N ASN A 301 13.80 2.47 -1.08
CA ASN A 301 13.65 1.30 -1.92
C ASN A 301 13.19 0.11 -1.06
N PRO A 302 11.89 -0.27 -1.14
CA PRO A 302 11.34 -1.36 -0.33
C PRO A 302 11.92 -2.73 -0.68
N LEU A 303 12.67 -2.84 -1.78
CA LEU A 303 13.31 -4.07 -2.25
C LEU A 303 14.80 -4.13 -1.88
N SER A 304 15.36 -3.07 -1.28
CA SER A 304 16.78 -2.98 -0.88
C SER A 304 17.06 -3.49 0.54
N ALA A 305 16.04 -3.96 1.25
CA ALA A 305 16.19 -4.65 2.53
C ALA A 305 16.16 -6.17 2.27
N PHE A 306 17.23 -6.85 2.73
CA PHE A 306 17.61 -8.26 2.58
C PHE A 306 18.52 -8.56 1.37
#